data_AF-A0A376TSY5-F1
#
_entry.id   AF-A0A376TSY5-F1
#
_cell.length_a   1.000
_cell.length_b   1.000
_cell.length_c   1.000
_cell.angle_alpha   90.00
_cell.angle_beta   90.00
_cell.angle_gamma   90.00
#
_symmetry.space_group_name_H-M   'P 1'
#
loop_
_entity.id
_entity.type
_entity.pdbx_description
1 polymer ?
#
loop_
_entity_poly.entity_id
_entity_poly.type
_entity_poly.pdbx_seq_one_letter_code
_entity_poly.pdbx_strand_id
1 'polypeptide(L)'
;MHEYLYITDPVPQVSKFGINDNGVSEVLALNDHQLLVIERSGRNVSAGFNDWDYSVRVYMVDLTAASDIKDIDSLQDWSNKSTLQPVSKKLLIDFADYTSSADCIEGVTFGPLIDGHTSLIFVSDNNFQPHQQTKFYLFIDKENKLKI
;
A
#
# COMPACT_ATOMS: atom_id res chain seq x y z
N MET A 1 -18.04 10.01 -11.08
CA MET A 1 -16.79 9.24 -11.20
C MET A 1 -15.66 10.25 -11.21
N HIS A 2 -14.64 10.04 -10.38
CA HIS A 2 -13.47 10.90 -10.21
C HIS A 2 -12.21 10.06 -10.41
N GLU A 3 -11.14 10.67 -10.89
CA GLU A 3 -9.84 10.02 -11.04
C GLU A 3 -8.78 10.88 -10.37
N TYR A 4 -7.81 10.25 -9.73
CA TYR A 4 -6.79 10.95 -8.94
C TYR A 4 -5.39 10.42 -9.24
N LEU A 5 -4.41 11.32 -9.21
CA LEU A 5 -3.01 10.96 -9.37
C LEU A 5 -2.42 10.45 -8.05
N TYR A 6 -2.02 9.17 -8.02
CA TYR A 6 -1.29 8.54 -6.92
C TYR A 6 0.17 8.34 -7.31
N ILE A 7 1.10 8.84 -6.49
CA ILE A 7 2.54 8.64 -6.68
C ILE A 7 3.02 7.59 -5.68
N THR A 8 3.47 6.44 -6.18
CA THR A 8 4.09 5.39 -5.35
C THR A 8 5.43 5.84 -4.81
N ASP A 9 5.83 5.31 -3.66
CA ASP A 9 7.19 5.48 -3.17
C ASP A 9 8.19 4.76 -4.10
N PRO A 10 9.46 5.20 -4.14
CA PRO A 10 10.49 4.44 -4.85
C PRO A 10 10.66 3.06 -4.21
N VAL A 11 11.18 2.12 -5.01
CA VAL A 11 11.62 0.81 -4.50
C VAL A 11 12.61 1.05 -3.34
N PRO A 12 12.32 0.60 -2.09
CA PRO A 12 13.15 0.91 -0.93
C PRO A 12 14.56 0.33 -1.02
N GLN A 13 14.70 -0.83 -1.67
CA GLN A 13 15.97 -1.47 -1.92
C GLN A 13 16.02 -2.08 -3.32
N VAL A 14 16.96 -1.58 -4.14
CA VAL A 14 17.17 -2.06 -5.51
C VAL A 14 17.86 -3.41 -5.49
N SER A 15 17.38 -4.37 -6.30
CA SER A 15 18.02 -5.68 -6.41
C SER A 15 19.33 -5.58 -7.19
N LYS A 16 20.35 -6.32 -6.74
CA LYS A 16 21.57 -6.56 -7.54
C LYS A 16 21.43 -7.78 -8.47
N PHE A 17 20.33 -8.52 -8.34
CA PHE A 17 20.16 -9.85 -8.94
C PHE A 17 19.06 -9.92 -10.00
N GLY A 18 18.36 -8.81 -10.24
CA GLY A 18 17.31 -8.78 -11.24
C GLY A 18 16.23 -7.76 -10.94
N ILE A 19 14.99 -8.22 -10.93
CA ILE A 19 13.81 -7.37 -10.91
C ILE A 19 13.54 -6.86 -9.50
N ASN A 20 13.09 -5.62 -9.43
CA ASN A 20 12.44 -5.05 -8.26
C ASN A 20 11.30 -4.16 -8.72
N ASP A 21 10.23 -4.10 -7.94
CA ASP A 21 9.08 -3.25 -8.22
C ASP A 21 8.51 -2.69 -6.91
N ASN A 22 7.71 -1.64 -7.00
CA ASN A 22 6.85 -1.14 -5.94
C ASN A 22 5.53 -0.65 -6.54
N GLY A 23 4.42 -1.11 -5.99
CA GLY A 23 3.10 -0.77 -6.49
C GLY A 23 2.03 -0.84 -5.41
N VAL A 24 0.85 -0.33 -5.76
CA VAL A 24 -0.35 -0.46 -4.92
C VAL A 24 -0.86 -1.89 -5.05
N SER A 25 -0.94 -2.57 -3.91
CA SER A 25 -1.41 -3.96 -3.81
C SER A 25 -2.85 -4.07 -3.32
N GLU A 26 -3.33 -3.08 -2.55
CA GLU A 26 -4.68 -3.05 -1.98
C GLU A 26 -5.09 -1.61 -1.63
N VAL A 27 -6.40 -1.33 -1.72
CA VAL A 27 -7.03 -0.06 -1.37
C VAL A 27 -8.31 -0.33 -0.58
N LEU A 28 -8.38 0.15 0.67
CA LEU A 28 -9.58 0.13 1.50
C LEU A 28 -10.09 1.55 1.71
N ALA A 29 -11.33 1.82 1.29
CA ALA A 29 -11.99 3.09 1.60
C ALA A 29 -12.31 3.19 3.09
N LEU A 30 -11.92 4.30 3.73
CA LEU A 30 -12.29 4.60 5.11
C LEU A 30 -13.54 5.47 5.17
N ASN A 31 -13.64 6.44 4.26
CA ASN A 31 -14.77 7.34 4.09
C ASN A 31 -14.70 7.95 2.67
N ASP A 32 -15.50 8.99 2.40
CA ASP A 32 -15.63 9.59 1.06
C ASP A 32 -14.34 10.25 0.51
N HIS A 33 -13.36 10.55 1.36
CA HIS A 33 -12.13 11.27 0.97
C HIS A 33 -10.84 10.64 1.50
N GLN A 34 -10.93 9.61 2.35
CA GLN A 34 -9.77 8.94 2.94
C GLN A 34 -9.73 7.45 2.61
N LEU A 35 -8.54 6.99 2.25
CA LEU A 35 -8.26 5.60 1.89
C LEU A 35 -7.09 5.07 2.72
N LEU A 36 -7.09 3.77 3.01
CA LEU A 36 -5.86 3.03 3.30
C LEU A 36 -5.34 2.42 2.00
N VAL A 37 -4.08 2.69 1.70
CA VAL A 37 -3.42 2.12 0.52
C VAL A 37 -2.20 1.33 0.97
N ILE A 38 -2.12 0.08 0.54
CA ILE A 38 -0.98 -0.79 0.77
C ILE A 38 -0.04 -0.70 -0.43
N GLU A 39 1.15 -0.16 -0.20
CA GLU A 39 2.25 -0.29 -1.15
C GLU A 39 3.10 -1.50 -0.76
N ARG A 40 3.35 -2.36 -1.75
CA ARG A 40 4.22 -3.52 -1.59
C ARG A 40 5.34 -3.45 -2.61
N SER A 41 6.56 -3.40 -2.12
CA SER A 41 7.75 -3.56 -2.91
C SER A 41 8.26 -4.99 -2.82
N GLY A 42 8.60 -5.58 -3.96
CA GLY A 42 9.23 -6.90 -4.04
C GLY A 42 10.57 -6.79 -4.77
N ARG A 43 11.58 -7.52 -4.31
CA ARG A 43 12.87 -7.63 -5.02
C ARG A 43 13.46 -9.03 -4.94
N ASN A 44 14.25 -9.41 -5.94
CA ASN A 44 15.08 -10.61 -5.83
C ASN A 44 16.27 -10.40 -4.87
N VAL A 45 16.54 -11.38 -4.01
CA VAL A 45 17.68 -11.34 -3.06
C VAL A 45 18.78 -12.36 -3.38
N SER A 46 18.55 -13.26 -4.33
CA SER A 46 19.57 -14.12 -4.93
C SER A 46 19.43 -14.13 -6.44
N ALA A 47 20.43 -14.68 -7.14
CA ALA A 47 20.29 -15.00 -8.56
C ALA A 47 19.16 -16.03 -8.76
N GLY A 48 18.40 -15.89 -9.84
CA GLY A 48 17.20 -16.69 -10.12
C GLY A 48 15.90 -15.97 -9.72
N PHE A 49 14.76 -16.62 -9.93
CA PHE A 49 13.43 -15.99 -9.79
C PHE A 49 12.67 -16.39 -8.52
N ASN A 50 13.25 -17.23 -7.66
CA ASN A 50 12.49 -17.92 -6.60
C ASN A 50 12.74 -17.36 -5.19
N ASP A 51 13.59 -16.34 -5.05
CA ASP A 51 13.91 -15.76 -3.75
C ASP A 51 13.55 -14.28 -3.76
N TRP A 52 12.47 -13.94 -3.05
CA TRP A 52 11.88 -12.61 -2.99
C TRP A 52 11.84 -12.09 -1.57
N ASP A 53 12.19 -10.81 -1.43
CA ASP A 53 12.04 -10.04 -0.20
C ASP A 53 11.01 -8.95 -0.43
N TYR A 54 10.12 -8.75 0.55
CA TYR A 54 9.02 -7.80 0.47
C TYR A 54 9.14 -6.71 1.53
N SER A 55 8.99 -5.47 1.10
CA SER A 55 8.78 -4.32 1.98
C SER A 55 7.34 -3.85 1.80
N VAL A 56 6.56 -3.84 2.89
CA VAL A 56 5.14 -3.49 2.85
C VAL A 56 4.89 -2.28 3.74
N ARG A 57 4.27 -1.25 3.17
CA ARG A 57 3.90 -0.02 3.86
C ARG A 57 2.43 0.30 3.62
N VAL A 58 1.76 0.75 4.66
CA VAL A 58 0.36 1.18 4.61
C VAL A 58 0.31 2.68 4.82
N TYR A 59 -0.33 3.37 3.89
CA TYR A 59 -0.50 4.80 3.91
C TYR A 59 -1.96 5.16 4.15
N MET A 60 -2.18 6.16 4.99
CA MET A 60 -3.41 6.95 4.99
C MET A 60 -3.31 7.94 3.83
N VAL A 61 -4.27 7.90 2.91
CA VAL A 61 -4.35 8.75 1.73
C VAL A 61 -5.54 9.68 1.87
N ASP A 62 -5.36 10.94 1.54
CA ASP A 62 -6.42 11.96 1.56
C ASP A 62 -6.56 12.60 0.17
N LEU A 63 -7.77 12.53 -0.36
CA LEU A 63 -8.16 12.97 -1.70
C LEU A 63 -8.60 14.44 -1.75
N THR A 64 -8.81 15.10 -0.61
CA THR A 64 -9.52 16.40 -0.49
C THR A 64 -8.88 17.50 -1.32
N ALA A 65 -7.54 17.56 -1.36
CA ALA A 65 -6.79 18.57 -2.09
C ALA A 65 -6.31 18.10 -3.48
N ALA A 66 -6.60 16.86 -3.87
CA ALA A 66 -6.13 16.30 -5.12
C ALA A 66 -6.91 16.86 -6.31
N SER A 67 -6.22 17.06 -7.42
CA SER A 67 -6.87 17.40 -8.69
C SER A 67 -7.65 16.19 -9.21
N ASP A 68 -8.90 16.41 -9.63
CA ASP A 68 -9.66 15.43 -10.41
C ASP A 68 -9.12 15.43 -11.85
N ILE A 69 -8.58 14.29 -12.28
CA ILE A 69 -7.90 14.12 -13.56
C ILE A 69 -8.73 13.35 -14.60
N LYS A 70 -10.01 13.07 -14.32
CA LYS A 70 -10.89 12.25 -15.18
C LYS A 70 -11.04 12.75 -16.62
N ASP A 71 -10.82 14.05 -16.85
CA ASP A 71 -10.96 14.70 -18.15
C ASP A 71 -9.58 14.92 -18.84
N ILE A 72 -8.51 14.32 -18.28
CA ILE A 72 -7.15 14.38 -18.83
C ILE A 72 -6.86 13.08 -19.58
N ASP A 73 -6.85 13.14 -20.92
CA ASP A 73 -6.65 11.97 -21.77
C ASP A 73 -5.25 11.33 -21.64
N SER A 74 -4.23 12.11 -21.24
CA SER A 74 -2.85 11.62 -21.13
C SER A 74 -2.04 12.36 -20.08
N LEU A 75 -1.44 11.60 -19.16
CA LEU A 75 -0.44 12.10 -18.21
C LEU A 75 0.96 12.29 -18.83
N GLN A 76 1.15 11.93 -20.10
CA GLN A 76 2.39 12.22 -20.83
C GLN A 76 2.48 13.67 -21.30
N ASP A 77 1.36 14.41 -21.32
CA ASP A 77 1.40 15.83 -21.63
C ASP A 77 1.91 16.62 -20.40
N TRP A 78 3.23 16.86 -20.40
CA TRP A 78 3.93 17.54 -19.32
C TRP A 78 3.55 19.02 -19.15
N SER A 79 2.80 19.61 -20.09
CA SER A 79 2.42 21.03 -20.03
C SER A 79 1.59 21.39 -18.79
N ASN A 80 0.80 20.44 -18.28
CA ASN A 80 -0.05 20.61 -17.10
C ASN A 80 0.53 20.01 -15.82
N LYS A 81 1.73 19.41 -15.84
CA LYS A 81 2.23 18.67 -14.66
C LYS A 81 2.39 19.56 -13.42
N SER A 82 2.74 20.84 -13.60
CA SER A 82 2.89 21.79 -12.50
C SER A 82 1.57 22.25 -11.88
N THR A 83 0.42 21.97 -12.52
CA THR A 83 -0.91 22.34 -12.02
C THR A 83 -1.67 21.15 -11.42
N LEU A 84 -1.23 19.92 -11.67
CA LEU A 84 -1.83 18.72 -11.09
C LEU A 84 -1.30 18.49 -9.68
N GLN A 85 -2.22 18.47 -8.71
CA GLN A 85 -1.95 18.12 -7.33
C GLN A 85 -2.23 16.62 -7.13
N PRO A 86 -1.20 15.78 -6.89
CA PRO A 86 -1.41 14.39 -6.50
C PRO A 86 -2.11 14.30 -5.14
N VAL A 87 -2.67 13.13 -4.86
CA VAL A 87 -3.20 12.81 -3.53
C VAL A 87 -2.12 12.97 -2.47
N SER A 88 -2.53 13.38 -1.28
CA SER A 88 -1.62 13.42 -0.14
C SER A 88 -1.61 12.04 0.54
N LYS A 89 -0.44 11.59 0.99
CA LYS A 89 -0.31 10.32 1.70
C LYS A 89 0.58 10.45 2.93
N LYS A 90 0.24 9.73 3.99
CA LYS A 90 0.97 9.66 5.26
C LYS A 90 1.18 8.20 5.64
N LEU A 91 2.44 7.82 5.90
CA LEU A 91 2.76 6.47 6.39
C LEU A 91 2.06 6.22 7.73
N LEU A 92 1.32 5.10 7.82
CA LEU A 92 0.60 4.67 9.01
C LEU A 92 1.23 3.43 9.64
N ILE A 93 1.62 2.45 8.81
CA ILE A 93 2.24 1.18 9.23
C ILE A 93 3.42 0.91 8.28
N ASP A 94 4.60 0.65 8.83
CA ASP A 94 5.67 -0.05 8.13
C ASP A 94 5.76 -1.47 8.70
N PHE A 95 5.53 -2.49 7.87
CA PHE A 95 5.53 -3.87 8.35
C PHE A 95 6.90 -4.32 8.88
N ALA A 96 7.99 -3.66 8.46
CA ALA A 96 9.32 -3.93 8.98
C ALA A 96 9.44 -3.70 10.50
N ASP A 97 8.57 -2.87 11.08
CA ASP A 97 8.54 -2.63 12.53
C ASP A 97 7.92 -3.81 13.31
N TYR A 98 7.19 -4.70 12.64
CA TYR A 98 6.39 -5.76 13.26
C TYR A 98 6.79 -7.18 12.83
N THR A 99 7.41 -7.34 11.66
CA THR A 99 7.88 -8.62 11.17
C THR A 99 9.06 -8.47 10.21
N SER A 100 10.04 -9.36 10.32
CA SER A 100 11.13 -9.51 9.34
C SER A 100 10.76 -10.42 8.16
N SER A 101 9.52 -10.88 8.10
CA SER A 101 9.04 -11.86 7.12
C SER A 101 7.69 -11.44 6.54
N ALA A 102 7.50 -10.14 6.31
CA ALA A 102 6.36 -9.66 5.54
C ALA A 102 6.35 -10.39 4.20
N ASP A 103 5.18 -10.89 3.81
CA ASP A 103 4.99 -11.65 2.59
C ASP A 103 4.14 -10.84 1.61
N CYS A 104 3.55 -11.47 0.60
CA CYS A 104 2.66 -10.87 -0.37
C CYS A 104 1.34 -10.34 0.25
N ILE A 105 1.40 -9.28 1.06
CA ILE A 105 0.21 -8.65 1.67
C ILE A 105 -0.58 -7.97 0.56
N GLU A 106 -1.79 -8.45 0.32
CA GLU A 106 -2.67 -8.04 -0.79
C GLU A 106 -4.13 -7.91 -0.37
N GLY A 107 -4.41 -7.94 0.93
CA GLY A 107 -5.77 -7.78 1.43
C GLY A 107 -5.80 -7.07 2.77
N VAL A 108 -6.81 -6.21 2.94
CA VAL A 108 -7.15 -5.61 4.23
C VAL A 108 -8.65 -5.43 4.39
N THR A 109 -9.13 -5.63 5.61
CA THR A 109 -10.51 -5.34 5.98
C THR A 109 -10.59 -4.83 7.42
N PHE A 110 -11.71 -4.24 7.79
CA PHE A 110 -12.01 -3.96 9.18
C PHE A 110 -12.26 -5.26 9.94
N GLY A 111 -11.65 -5.37 11.11
CA GLY A 111 -11.97 -6.42 12.07
C GLY A 111 -13.10 -5.99 13.02
N PRO A 112 -13.43 -6.82 14.03
CA PRO A 112 -14.32 -6.40 15.10
C PRO A 112 -13.72 -5.23 15.89
N LEU A 113 -14.56 -4.47 16.60
CA LEU A 113 -14.05 -3.58 17.63
C LEU A 113 -13.39 -4.41 18.74
N ILE A 114 -12.17 -4.04 19.13
CA ILE A 114 -11.43 -4.69 20.21
C ILE A 114 -11.22 -3.63 21.29
N ASP A 115 -11.81 -3.87 22.45
CA ASP A 115 -11.83 -2.92 23.58
C ASP A 115 -12.32 -1.52 23.19
N GLY A 116 -13.29 -1.45 22.27
CA GLY A 116 -13.87 -0.20 21.76
C GLY A 116 -13.06 0.50 20.66
N HIS A 117 -11.93 -0.07 20.25
CA HIS A 117 -11.08 0.49 19.18
C HIS A 117 -11.28 -0.23 17.85
N THR A 118 -11.20 0.52 16.75
CA THR A 118 -11.16 -0.01 15.39
C THR A 118 -9.98 -0.96 15.23
N SER A 119 -10.21 -2.10 14.57
CA SER A 119 -9.14 -3.02 14.19
C SER A 119 -9.11 -3.24 12.68
N LEU A 120 -7.93 -3.57 12.18
CA LEU A 120 -7.68 -3.95 10.79
C LEU A 120 -7.09 -5.35 10.75
N ILE A 121 -7.58 -6.16 9.82
CA ILE A 121 -7.04 -7.49 9.53
C ILE A 121 -6.43 -7.44 8.13
N PHE A 122 -5.14 -7.71 8.05
CA PHE A 122 -4.39 -7.85 6.81
C PHE A 122 -4.13 -9.32 6.51
N VAL A 123 -4.02 -9.67 5.23
CA VAL A 123 -3.72 -11.03 4.79
C VAL A 123 -2.65 -11.03 3.71
N SER A 124 -1.75 -12.03 3.76
CA SER A 124 -0.83 -12.32 2.66
C SER A 124 -1.33 -13.44 1.76
N ASP A 125 -1.17 -13.26 0.45
CA ASP A 125 -1.22 -14.35 -0.52
C ASP A 125 0.06 -15.19 -0.41
N ASN A 126 -0.08 -16.51 -0.55
CA ASN A 126 1.05 -17.43 -0.63
C ASN A 126 1.50 -17.71 -2.07
N ASN A 127 0.91 -17.04 -3.06
CA ASN A 127 1.18 -17.21 -4.49
C ASN A 127 1.12 -18.68 -4.96
N PHE A 128 0.33 -19.52 -4.28
CA PHE A 128 0.29 -20.98 -4.44
C PHE A 128 1.66 -21.68 -4.32
N GLN A 129 2.61 -21.06 -3.62
CA GLN A 129 3.95 -21.59 -3.40
C GLN A 129 4.04 -22.33 -2.07
N PRO A 130 4.64 -23.54 -2.02
CA PRO A 130 4.74 -24.32 -0.79
C PRO A 130 5.65 -23.69 0.28
N HIS A 131 6.49 -22.72 -0.10
CA HIS A 131 7.41 -22.03 0.80
C HIS A 131 6.88 -20.68 1.31
N GLN A 132 5.75 -20.20 0.78
CA GLN A 132 5.06 -19.01 1.28
C GLN A 132 3.83 -19.43 2.08
N GLN A 133 3.42 -18.59 3.03
CA GLN A 133 2.28 -18.88 3.91
C GLN A 133 1.29 -17.73 3.87
N THR A 134 0.00 -18.07 3.87
CA THR A 134 -1.05 -17.09 4.17
C THR A 134 -0.95 -16.72 5.65
N LYS A 135 -0.59 -15.47 5.91
CA LYS A 135 -0.44 -14.90 7.25
C LYS A 135 -1.54 -13.87 7.46
N PHE A 136 -2.09 -13.83 8.66
CA PHE A 136 -3.03 -12.80 9.08
C PHE A 136 -2.36 -11.89 10.11
N TYR A 137 -2.48 -10.57 9.91
CA TYR A 137 -1.97 -9.57 10.84
C TYR A 137 -3.13 -8.72 11.36
N LEU A 138 -3.26 -8.63 12.68
CA LEU A 138 -4.28 -7.82 13.34
C LEU A 138 -3.62 -6.57 13.94
N PHE A 139 -4.10 -5.40 13.53
CA PHE A 139 -3.70 -4.11 14.12
C PHE A 139 -4.91 -3.47 14.81
N ILE A 140 -4.66 -2.82 15.94
CA ILE A 140 -5.68 -2.09 16.71
C ILE A 140 -5.30 -0.61 16.73
N ASP A 141 -6.21 0.25 16.31
CA ASP A 141 -6.01 1.70 16.29
C ASP A 141 -6.30 2.33 17.66
N LYS A 142 -5.32 2.20 18.56
CA LYS A 142 -5.41 2.76 19.92
C LYS A 142 -5.46 4.29 19.97
N GLU A 143 -5.04 4.95 18.90
CA GLU A 143 -4.97 6.41 18.81
C GLU A 143 -6.16 7.02 18.05
N ASN A 144 -7.10 6.19 17.56
CA ASN A 144 -8.25 6.62 16.76
C ASN A 144 -7.84 7.48 15.54
N LYS A 145 -6.77 7.05 14.85
CA LYS A 145 -6.29 7.63 13.59
C LYS A 145 -7.23 7.34 12.42
N LEU A 146 -7.91 6.21 12.42
CA LEU A 146 -8.91 5.80 11.44
C LEU A 146 -10.24 6.47 11.82
N LYS A 147 -10.42 7.72 11.40
CA LYS A 147 -11.65 8.49 11.62
C LYS A 147 -12.72 8.01 10.62
N ILE A 148 -13.37 6.91 10.97
CA ILE A 148 -14.45 6.25 10.20
C ILE A 148 -15.80 6.76 10.68
#